data_AF-A0A0D3DU26-F1
#
_entry.id   AF-A0A0D3DU26-F1
#
_cell.length_a   1.000
_cell.length_b   1.000
_cell.length_c   1.000
_cell.angle_alpha   90.00
_cell.angle_beta   90.00
_cell.angle_gamma   90.00
#
_symmetry.space_group_name_H-M   'P 1'
#
loop_
_entity.id
_entity.type
_entity.pdbx_description
1 polymer ?
#
loop_
_entity_poly.entity_id
_entity_poly.type
_entity_poly.pdbx_seq_one_letter_code
_entity_poly.pdbx_strand_id
1 'polypeptide(L)'
;MPLHYKGTIIHGIIPDHIWFGGDITHGNGLGGESIYGQQFPKEDCIRKHDGPGILSTGTNGSQFMLHMKVSPDYDDGEHIAFGRVLDGLDVMARVGKMVGNEFVYPSTQSGYVRGNVLASLVMARRTLGDT
;
A
#
# COMPACT_ATOMS: atom_id res chain seq x y z
N MET A 1 8.93 -18.21 -5.52
CA MET A 1 9.76 -17.02 -5.82
C MET A 1 10.22 -16.42 -4.49
N PRO A 2 11.32 -15.65 -4.42
CA PRO A 2 11.68 -14.99 -3.17
C PRO A 2 10.62 -13.93 -2.83
N LEU A 3 10.14 -13.89 -1.59
CA LEU A 3 9.13 -12.93 -1.13
C LEU A 3 9.75 -11.54 -1.01
N HIS A 4 9.46 -10.64 -1.95
CA HIS A 4 9.93 -9.25 -1.92
C HIS A 4 9.04 -8.31 -2.74
N TYR A 5 9.06 -7.03 -2.40
CA TYR A 5 8.39 -5.98 -3.17
C TYR A 5 9.24 -5.43 -4.33
N LYS A 6 10.53 -5.78 -4.42
CA LYS A 6 11.40 -5.32 -5.51
C LYS A 6 10.83 -5.75 -6.87
N GLY A 7 10.52 -4.79 -7.74
CA GLY A 7 9.98 -5.07 -9.07
C GLY A 7 8.46 -5.27 -9.10
N THR A 8 7.76 -5.17 -7.97
CA THR A 8 6.30 -5.08 -7.97
C THR A 8 5.83 -3.68 -8.35
N ILE A 9 4.54 -3.57 -8.64
CA ILE A 9 3.90 -2.33 -9.09
C ILE A 9 2.84 -1.85 -8.09
N ILE A 10 2.55 -0.55 -8.16
CA ILE A 10 1.25 -0.03 -7.72
C ILE A 10 0.25 -0.46 -8.78
N HIS A 11 -0.72 -1.29 -8.41
CA HIS A 11 -1.68 -1.89 -9.33
C HIS A 11 -3.04 -1.17 -9.34
N GLY A 12 -3.24 -0.19 -8.46
CA GLY A 12 -4.42 0.68 -8.48
C GLY A 12 -4.12 2.05 -7.88
N ILE A 13 -4.65 3.12 -8.48
CA ILE A 13 -4.59 4.48 -7.92
C ILE A 13 -5.98 5.10 -8.00
N ILE A 14 -6.46 5.57 -6.85
CA ILE A 14 -7.58 6.52 -6.74
C ILE A 14 -6.97 7.86 -6.31
N PRO A 15 -6.87 8.84 -7.21
CA PRO A 15 -6.26 10.13 -6.91
C PRO A 15 -6.86 10.77 -5.67
N ASP A 16 -6.01 11.40 -4.87
CA ASP A 16 -6.36 12.09 -3.62
C ASP A 16 -7.09 11.21 -2.57
N HIS A 17 -7.19 9.91 -2.80
CA HIS A 17 -7.85 8.96 -1.90
C HIS A 17 -6.90 7.88 -1.42
N ILE A 18 -6.52 6.94 -2.29
CA ILE A 18 -5.87 5.71 -1.87
C ILE A 18 -5.12 5.05 -3.03
N TRP A 19 -3.98 4.44 -2.72
CA TRP A 19 -3.14 3.73 -3.67
C TRP A 19 -3.00 2.27 -3.27
N PHE A 20 -3.08 1.36 -4.22
CA PHE A 20 -3.06 -0.09 -4.02
C PHE A 20 -1.77 -0.69 -4.58
N GLY A 21 -1.06 -1.44 -3.74
CA GLY A 21 0.20 -2.08 -4.10
C GLY A 21 0.42 -3.40 -3.37
N GLY A 22 1.60 -3.99 -3.57
CA GLY A 22 2.02 -5.15 -2.78
C GLY A 22 1.47 -6.50 -3.25
N ASP A 23 0.81 -6.57 -4.42
CA ASP A 23 0.59 -7.85 -5.09
C ASP A 23 1.92 -8.35 -5.68
N ILE A 24 2.62 -9.22 -4.92
CA ILE A 24 3.93 -9.76 -5.27
C ILE A 24 3.86 -10.94 -6.24
N THR A 25 2.68 -11.47 -6.53
CA THR A 25 2.52 -12.70 -7.34
C THR A 25 1.95 -12.43 -8.73
N HIS A 26 0.90 -11.60 -8.83
CA HIS A 26 0.19 -11.35 -10.09
C HIS A 26 0.28 -9.88 -10.54
N GLY A 27 0.52 -8.95 -9.62
CA GLY A 27 0.57 -7.51 -9.91
C GLY A 27 -0.77 -6.93 -10.38
N ASN A 28 -1.90 -7.59 -10.14
CA ASN A 28 -3.22 -7.19 -10.62
C ASN A 28 -4.26 -7.01 -9.50
N GLY A 29 -3.86 -7.20 -8.24
CA GLY A 29 -4.71 -7.08 -7.07
C GLY A 29 -5.40 -8.39 -6.65
N LEU A 30 -5.19 -9.49 -7.38
CA LEU A 30 -5.73 -10.82 -7.05
C LEU A 30 -4.72 -11.73 -6.36
N GLY A 31 -3.47 -11.27 -6.22
CA GLY A 31 -2.37 -12.06 -5.68
C GLY A 31 -1.82 -11.58 -4.34
N GLY A 32 -0.63 -12.05 -4.04
CA GLY A 32 0.07 -11.75 -2.81
C GLY A 32 0.00 -12.87 -1.77
N GLU A 33 1.05 -12.96 -0.97
CA GLU A 33 1.15 -13.90 0.14
C GLU A 33 2.00 -13.29 1.25
N SER A 34 1.78 -13.74 2.48
CA SER A 34 2.59 -13.32 3.62
C SER A 34 3.84 -14.18 3.76
N ILE A 35 4.78 -13.72 4.59
CA ILE A 35 5.94 -14.55 5.00
C ILE A 35 5.54 -15.78 5.85
N TYR A 36 4.28 -15.83 6.30
CA TYR A 36 3.72 -16.92 7.12
C TYR A 36 2.91 -17.93 6.29
N GLY A 37 2.85 -17.77 4.96
CA GLY A 37 1.95 -18.49 4.05
C GLY A 37 0.95 -17.56 3.38
N GLN A 38 -0.15 -18.09 2.82
CA GLN A 38 -1.08 -17.30 1.99
C GLN A 38 -1.61 -16.04 2.70
N GLN A 39 -2.12 -16.18 3.93
CA GLN A 39 -2.60 -15.06 4.72
C GLN A 39 -2.27 -15.23 6.21
N PHE A 40 -2.30 -14.13 6.95
CA PHE A 40 -2.20 -14.12 8.41
C PHE A 40 -3.53 -13.69 9.09
N PRO A 41 -3.76 -14.07 10.36
CA PRO A 41 -4.91 -13.60 11.12
C PRO A 41 -4.85 -12.09 11.33
N LYS A 42 -6.01 -11.45 11.45
CA LYS A 42 -6.10 -10.02 11.74
C LYS A 42 -5.52 -9.73 13.13
N GLU A 43 -4.57 -8.79 13.23
CA GLU A 43 -4.02 -8.29 14.50
C GLU A 43 -4.94 -7.18 15.06
N ASP A 44 -4.99 -7.04 16.38
CA ASP A 44 -5.75 -5.96 17.03
C ASP A 44 -5.16 -4.59 16.65
N CYS A 45 -5.95 -3.76 15.98
CA CYS A 45 -5.48 -2.50 15.44
C CYS A 45 -5.78 -1.34 16.39
N ILE A 46 -4.71 -0.73 16.93
CA ILE A 46 -4.80 0.46 17.79
C ILE A 46 -4.73 1.76 16.96
N ARG A 47 -4.17 1.68 15.75
CA ARG A 47 -3.91 2.84 14.89
C ARG A 47 -5.08 3.12 13.97
N LYS A 48 -5.36 4.41 13.80
CA LYS A 48 -6.46 4.92 12.96
C LYS A 48 -5.97 5.44 11.62
N HIS A 49 -6.85 5.45 10.64
CA HIS A 49 -6.66 6.06 9.32
C HIS A 49 -6.95 7.56 9.39
N ASP A 50 -6.14 8.24 10.20
CA ASP A 50 -6.37 9.62 10.66
C ASP A 50 -5.72 10.70 9.79
N GLY A 51 -5.16 10.34 8.63
CA GLY A 51 -4.53 11.32 7.74
C GLY A 51 -3.82 10.73 6.53
N PRO A 52 -3.31 11.63 5.65
CA PRO A 52 -2.49 11.25 4.52
C PRO A 52 -1.19 10.57 4.95
N GLY A 53 -0.71 9.66 4.11
CA GLY A 53 0.49 8.88 4.31
C GLY A 53 0.30 7.65 5.17
N ILE A 54 -0.88 7.35 5.72
CA ILE A 54 -1.09 6.10 6.45
C ILE A 54 -0.90 4.90 5.51
N LEU A 55 -0.12 3.92 5.97
CA LEU A 55 0.11 2.64 5.29
C LEU A 55 -0.64 1.54 6.05
N SER A 56 -1.54 0.86 5.36
CA SER A 56 -2.35 -0.21 5.93
C SER A 56 -2.41 -1.47 5.06
N THR A 57 -2.91 -2.57 5.61
CA THR A 57 -3.07 -3.83 4.87
C THR A 57 -4.17 -3.69 3.83
N GLY A 58 -3.90 -4.06 2.58
CA GLY A 58 -4.95 -4.24 1.55
C GLY A 58 -5.58 -5.62 1.66
N THR A 59 -4.77 -6.62 1.99
CA THR A 59 -5.17 -7.97 2.40
C THR A 59 -4.29 -8.38 3.58
N ASN A 60 -4.66 -9.43 4.31
CA ASN A 60 -3.74 -10.04 5.29
C ASN A 60 -2.68 -10.93 4.60
N GLY A 61 -2.19 -10.51 3.42
CA GLY A 61 -1.10 -11.11 2.68
C GLY A 61 0.03 -10.09 2.50
N SER A 62 0.42 -9.83 1.26
CA SER A 62 1.41 -8.80 0.93
C SER A 62 0.82 -7.50 0.39
N GLN A 63 -0.48 -7.45 0.08
CA GLN A 63 -1.07 -6.24 -0.47
C GLN A 63 -1.19 -5.15 0.59
N PHE A 64 -0.97 -3.90 0.20
CA PHE A 64 -1.05 -2.74 1.06
C PHE A 64 -1.80 -1.60 0.40
N MET A 65 -2.27 -0.68 1.24
CA MET A 65 -2.91 0.57 0.85
C MET A 65 -2.16 1.76 1.42
N LEU A 66 -1.98 2.80 0.61
CA LEU A 66 -1.48 4.10 1.06
C LEU A 66 -2.58 5.14 0.96
N HIS A 67 -2.90 5.76 2.08
CA HIS A 67 -3.96 6.76 2.19
C HIS A 67 -3.44 8.14 1.83
N MET A 68 -4.20 8.88 1.04
CA MET A 68 -3.91 10.28 0.66
C MET A 68 -4.82 11.28 1.37
N LYS A 69 -5.74 10.78 2.21
CA LYS A 69 -6.64 11.57 3.07
C LYS A 69 -7.06 10.75 4.29
N VAL A 70 -7.87 11.35 5.17
CA VAL A 70 -8.52 10.69 6.31
C VAL A 70 -9.61 9.72 5.82
N SER A 71 -9.67 8.50 6.35
CA SER A 71 -10.63 7.46 5.92
C SER A 71 -11.10 6.47 7.02
N PRO A 72 -11.43 6.93 8.24
CA PRO A 72 -11.74 6.04 9.36
C PRO A 72 -13.00 5.19 9.12
N ASP A 73 -14.01 5.71 8.43
CA ASP A 73 -15.34 5.09 8.34
C ASP A 73 -15.35 3.70 7.67
N TYR A 74 -14.37 3.44 6.79
CA TYR A 74 -14.27 2.18 6.04
C TYR A 74 -13.06 1.35 6.45
N ASP A 75 -11.99 2.00 6.92
CA ASP A 75 -10.71 1.34 7.13
C ASP A 75 -10.41 1.04 8.61
N ASP A 76 -10.92 1.84 9.55
CA ASP A 76 -10.67 1.61 10.97
C ASP A 76 -11.35 0.32 11.41
N GLY A 77 -10.57 -0.57 12.00
CA GLY A 77 -11.06 -1.86 12.44
C GLY A 77 -11.23 -2.88 11.33
N GLU A 78 -11.18 -2.51 10.04
CA GLU A 78 -11.17 -3.44 8.89
C GLU A 78 -9.76 -3.73 8.38
N HIS A 79 -8.98 -2.68 8.17
CA HIS A 79 -7.62 -2.74 7.66
C HIS A 79 -6.63 -2.38 8.77
N ILE A 80 -5.48 -3.06 8.82
CA ILE A 80 -4.50 -2.85 9.88
C ILE A 80 -3.58 -1.71 9.47
N ALA A 81 -3.66 -0.56 10.12
CA ALA A 81 -2.71 0.54 9.95
C ALA A 81 -1.39 0.23 10.66
N PHE A 82 -0.32 0.01 9.90
CA PHE A 82 0.97 -0.44 10.43
C PHE A 82 2.13 0.53 10.18
N GLY A 83 1.97 1.54 9.33
CA GLY A 83 3.03 2.49 9.04
C GLY A 83 2.53 3.86 8.57
N ARG A 84 3.47 4.76 8.29
CA ARG A 84 3.21 6.06 7.67
C ARG A 84 4.36 6.47 6.74
N VAL A 85 4.03 7.12 5.63
CA VAL A 85 4.99 7.78 4.73
C VAL A 85 5.60 8.98 5.43
N LEU A 86 6.94 9.02 5.48
CA LEU A 86 7.68 10.14 6.08
C LEU A 86 8.11 11.18 5.05
N ASP A 87 8.35 10.75 3.81
CA ASP A 87 8.77 11.59 2.68
C ASP A 87 8.21 11.02 1.37
N GLY A 88 7.97 11.90 0.38
CA GLY A 88 7.45 11.52 -0.94
C GLY A 88 5.92 11.59 -1.11
N LEU A 89 5.18 12.17 -0.15
CA LEU A 89 3.73 12.43 -0.31
C LEU A 89 3.43 13.40 -1.47
N ASP A 90 4.31 14.36 -1.71
CA ASP A 90 4.24 15.29 -2.84
C ASP A 90 4.42 14.56 -4.19
N VAL A 91 5.32 13.57 -4.25
CA VAL A 91 5.53 12.71 -5.41
C VAL A 91 4.26 11.91 -5.69
N MET A 92 3.67 11.31 -4.66
CA MET A 92 2.39 10.61 -4.78
C MET A 92 1.29 11.56 -5.29
N ALA A 93 1.13 12.74 -4.69
CA ALA A 93 0.13 13.71 -5.14
C ALA A 93 0.35 14.11 -6.61
N ARG A 94 1.60 14.31 -7.02
CA ARG A 94 1.93 14.65 -8.42
C ARG A 94 1.57 13.52 -9.39
N VAL A 95 1.88 12.28 -9.05
CA VAL A 95 1.52 11.12 -9.87
C VAL A 95 0.00 10.93 -9.92
N GLY A 96 -0.70 11.12 -8.79
CA GLY A 96 -2.17 11.10 -8.73
C GLY A 96 -2.81 12.08 -9.71
N LYS A 97 -2.25 13.29 -9.84
CA LYS A 97 -2.70 14.27 -10.83
C LYS A 97 -2.44 13.85 -12.29
N MET A 98 -1.39 13.06 -12.54
CA MET A 98 -1.06 12.59 -13.90
C MET A 98 -2.01 11.48 -14.38
N VAL A 99 -2.48 10.62 -13.46
CA VAL A 99 -3.43 9.55 -13.81
C VAL A 99 -4.87 10.05 -13.97
N GLY A 100 -5.21 11.21 -13.42
CA GLY A 100 -6.55 11.82 -13.53
C GLY A 100 -7.60 11.09 -12.70
N ASN A 101 -8.86 11.57 -12.73
CA ASN A 101 -9.93 11.13 -11.81
C ASN A 101 -10.53 9.73 -12.09
N GLU A 102 -9.89 8.92 -12.93
CA GLU A 102 -10.33 7.56 -13.20
C GLU A 102 -9.65 6.58 -12.23
N PHE A 103 -10.35 5.52 -11.84
CA PHE A 103 -9.68 4.38 -11.20
C PHE A 103 -8.77 3.76 -12.26
N VAL A 104 -7.47 3.93 -12.10
CA VAL A 104 -6.49 3.39 -13.04
C VAL A 104 -5.87 2.14 -12.46
N TYR A 105 -5.93 1.04 -13.21
CA TYR A 105 -5.07 -0.12 -13.02
C TYR A 105 -3.79 0.12 -13.83
N PRO A 106 -2.64 0.47 -13.22
CA PRO A 106 -1.41 0.76 -13.97
C PRO A 106 -0.85 -0.46 -14.72
N SER A 107 -1.43 -1.66 -14.51
CA SER A 107 -1.11 -2.87 -15.29
C SER A 107 -1.62 -2.83 -16.73
N THR A 108 -2.57 -1.96 -17.09
CA THR A 108 -3.20 -1.92 -18.44
C THR A 108 -2.72 -0.78 -19.34
N GLN A 109 -1.92 0.18 -18.84
CA GLN A 109 -1.34 1.26 -19.67
C GLN A 109 0.20 1.17 -19.73
N SER A 110 0.73 1.35 -20.94
CA SER A 110 2.15 1.19 -21.33
C SER A 110 3.15 2.20 -20.70
N GLY A 111 2.77 2.92 -19.64
CA GLY A 111 3.57 3.97 -19.00
C GLY A 111 3.98 3.58 -17.57
N TYR A 112 5.16 2.98 -17.44
CA TYR A 112 5.70 2.41 -16.22
C TYR A 112 5.87 3.40 -15.04
N VAL A 113 5.33 3.04 -13.86
CA VAL A 113 5.93 3.39 -12.56
C VAL A 113 6.69 2.17 -12.05
N ARG A 114 7.86 1.90 -12.64
CA ARG A 114 8.70 0.74 -12.29
C ARG A 114 9.48 1.05 -10.99
N GLY A 115 9.04 0.46 -9.89
CA GLY A 115 9.89 -0.16 -8.86
C GLY A 115 10.90 0.66 -8.03
N ASN A 116 11.09 1.97 -8.26
CA ASN A 116 12.00 2.76 -7.41
C ASN A 116 11.29 3.60 -6.34
N VAL A 117 10.02 3.96 -6.55
CA VAL A 117 9.21 4.71 -5.55
C VAL A 117 8.87 3.82 -4.34
N LEU A 118 8.66 2.52 -4.59
CA LEU A 118 8.34 1.52 -3.57
C LEU A 118 9.53 1.14 -2.68
N ALA A 119 10.77 1.21 -3.20
CA ALA A 119 11.98 0.85 -2.45
C ALA A 119 12.32 1.88 -1.36
N SER A 120 11.92 3.15 -1.55
CA SER A 120 12.01 4.21 -0.53
C SER A 120 10.86 4.17 0.48
N LEU A 121 9.79 3.43 0.17
CA LEU A 121 8.58 3.29 0.97
C LEU A 121 8.62 2.06 1.90
N VAL A 122 9.77 1.39 2.01
CA VAL A 122 9.91 0.12 2.73
C VAL A 122 9.87 0.33 4.25
N MET A 123 8.69 0.05 4.81
CA MET A 123 8.44 -0.75 6.01
C MET A 123 9.19 -0.35 7.29
N ALA A 124 8.76 0.75 7.92
CA ALA A 124 8.98 0.94 9.35
C ALA A 124 8.07 0.02 10.18
N ARG A 125 8.35 -1.29 10.22
CA ARG A 125 7.97 -2.11 11.39
C ARG A 125 9.16 -2.10 12.34
N ARG A 126 9.20 -1.11 13.24
CA ARG A 126 9.93 -1.28 14.50
C ARG A 126 9.21 -2.41 15.22
N THR A 127 9.84 -3.57 15.34
CA THR A 127 9.37 -4.63 16.22
C THR A 127 9.14 -4.01 17.60
N LEU A 128 7.92 -4.09 18.11
CA LEU A 128 7.62 -3.82 19.51
C LEU A 128 8.33 -4.90 20.32
N GLY A 129 9.57 -4.61 20.70
CA GLY A 129 10.47 -5.51 21.43
C GLY A 129 11.66 -4.83 22.09
N ASP A 130 11.88 -3.52 21.88
CA ASP A 130 12.88 -2.74 22.60
C ASP A 130 12.23 -1.50 23.23
N THR A 131 11.65 -1.71 24.42
CA THR A 131 11.70 -0.86 25.64
C THR A 131 10.89 -1.55 26.73
#